data_AF-A0A4R6VUX5-F1
#
_entry.id   AF-A0A4R6VUX5-F1
#
_cell.length_a   1.000
_cell.length_b   1.000
_cell.length_c   1.000
_cell.angle_alpha   90.00
_cell.angle_beta   90.00
_cell.angle_gamma   90.00
#
_symmetry.space_group_name_H-M   'P 1'
#
loop_
_entity.id
_entity.type
_entity.pdbx_description
1 polymer ?
#
loop_
_entity_poly.entity_id
_entity_poly.type
_entity_poly.pdbx_seq_one_letter_code
_entity_poly.pdbx_strand_id
1 'polypeptide(L)'
;MKYFMRLKLSILMLALLVPMAQAQCLPNPFGVGWLNAQELAGGHTIARHVGLADAQLVNRLNNSPNIQNASTYTDQQTAELAITTGLAGVRVAVNNWANNANHGERRVDNFVAAAIVGRVAYRPASLNNIVNSDRFRTVIEADGHGGCFLLTSFPTMPALGSTKLTANEVEMTAEATEKYAALAGYLAGQFADSDVAGAADDVAAKSALSHVTIDAHQLVLAQGTAFLADPKRDPKLIADWANRRFDTADGAERWLAYVLNELGAAVEKMAE
;
A
#
# COMPACT_ATOMS: atom_id res chain seq x y z
N MET A 1 39.66 -50.40 52.83
CA MET A 1 38.52 -49.47 52.71
C MET A 1 38.74 -48.61 51.48
N LYS A 2 38.05 -48.90 50.36
CA LYS A 2 38.23 -48.19 49.08
C LYS A 2 37.27 -46.99 49.02
N TYR A 3 37.83 -45.86 48.61
CA TYR A 3 37.22 -44.55 48.43
C TYR A 3 36.04 -44.54 47.45
N PHE A 4 35.03 -43.71 47.72
CA PHE A 4 34.17 -43.13 46.68
C PHE A 4 33.79 -41.69 47.05
N MET A 5 34.56 -40.74 46.50
CA MET A 5 34.25 -39.32 46.49
C MET A 5 33.39 -39.05 45.25
N ARG A 6 32.10 -38.71 45.45
CA ARG A 6 31.19 -38.36 44.35
C ARG A 6 31.40 -36.90 43.96
N LEU A 7 32.14 -36.66 42.87
CA LEU A 7 32.24 -35.37 42.21
C LEU A 7 30.94 -35.10 41.44
N LYS A 8 30.14 -34.14 41.88
CA LYS A 8 28.97 -33.66 41.12
C LYS A 8 29.45 -32.74 40.01
N LEU A 9 29.50 -33.25 38.78
CA LEU A 9 29.76 -32.47 37.58
C LEU A 9 28.47 -31.74 37.20
N SER A 10 28.32 -30.48 37.62
CA SER A 10 27.25 -29.62 37.12
C SER A 10 27.61 -29.13 35.72
N ILE A 11 27.00 -29.74 34.71
CA ILE A 11 27.06 -29.27 33.32
C ILE A 11 26.17 -28.03 33.23
N LEU A 12 26.77 -26.85 33.18
CA LEU A 12 26.08 -25.60 32.88
C LEU A 12 25.87 -25.55 31.36
N MET A 13 24.67 -25.94 30.91
CA MET A 13 24.28 -25.84 29.50
C MET A 13 24.00 -24.36 29.18
N LEU A 14 24.99 -23.65 28.65
CA LEU A 14 24.81 -22.29 28.13
C LEU A 14 24.13 -22.41 26.76
N ALA A 15 22.79 -22.35 26.74
CA ALA A 15 22.03 -22.30 25.49
C ALA A 15 22.34 -20.96 24.79
N LEU A 16 23.16 -21.00 23.74
CA LEU A 16 23.29 -19.91 22.79
C LEU A 16 21.94 -19.75 22.08
N LEU A 17 21.10 -18.85 22.60
CA LEU A 17 19.96 -18.31 21.87
C LEU A 17 20.53 -17.51 20.69
N VAL A 18 20.77 -18.18 19.57
CA VAL A 18 20.92 -17.48 18.29
C VAL A 18 19.52 -16.92 18.01
N PRO A 19 19.31 -15.59 18.01
CA PRO A 19 18.02 -15.06 17.59
C PRO A 19 17.81 -15.56 16.17
N MET A 20 16.73 -16.31 15.94
CA MET A 20 16.31 -16.60 14.58
C MET A 20 16.17 -15.24 13.90
N ALA A 21 16.95 -15.02 12.84
CA ALA A 21 16.84 -13.80 12.05
C ALA A 21 15.38 -13.73 11.60
N GLN A 22 14.60 -12.82 12.18
CA GLN A 22 13.25 -12.59 11.73
C GLN A 22 13.33 -12.19 10.26
N ALA A 23 12.43 -12.74 9.43
CA ALA A 23 12.35 -12.35 8.04
C ALA A 23 12.20 -10.82 8.00
N GLN A 24 13.11 -10.13 7.33
CA GLN A 24 13.09 -8.69 7.25
C GLN A 24 12.28 -8.30 6.00
N CYS A 25 11.08 -7.76 6.20
CA CYS A 25 10.22 -7.25 5.14
C CYS A 25 10.98 -6.38 4.10
N LEU A 26 11.72 -5.36 4.54
CA LEU A 26 12.54 -4.54 3.64
C LEU A 26 14.04 -4.85 3.78
N PRO A 27 14.72 -5.43 2.75
CA PRO A 27 16.12 -5.88 2.84
C PRO A 27 17.13 -4.73 2.86
N ASN A 28 18.25 -4.91 3.57
CA ASN A 28 19.35 -3.94 3.62
C ASN A 28 20.70 -4.59 3.25
N PRO A 29 21.32 -4.27 2.10
CA PRO A 29 20.82 -3.36 1.05
C PRO A 29 19.67 -3.99 0.23
N PHE A 30 19.00 -3.16 -0.58
CA PHE A 30 18.14 -3.69 -1.64
C PHE A 30 19.01 -4.35 -2.72
N GLY A 31 18.61 -5.55 -3.17
CA GLY A 31 19.31 -6.26 -4.24
C GLY A 31 19.07 -5.64 -5.62
N VAL A 32 19.94 -5.93 -6.59
CA VAL A 32 19.72 -5.56 -7.99
C VAL A 32 18.50 -6.32 -8.54
N GLY A 33 17.60 -5.62 -9.23
CA GLY A 33 16.38 -6.22 -9.77
C GLY A 33 15.34 -6.50 -8.68
N TRP A 34 15.40 -5.77 -7.57
CA TRP A 34 14.47 -5.93 -6.46
C TRP A 34 13.03 -5.72 -6.92
N LEU A 35 12.78 -4.74 -7.78
CA LEU A 35 11.44 -4.46 -8.30
C LEU A 35 10.88 -5.62 -9.12
N ASN A 36 11.70 -6.30 -9.93
CA ASN A 36 11.28 -7.51 -10.65
C ASN A 36 10.90 -8.64 -9.69
N ALA A 37 11.65 -8.80 -8.60
CA ALA A 37 11.31 -9.79 -7.58
C ALA A 37 9.96 -9.48 -6.90
N GLN A 38 9.60 -8.20 -6.77
CA GLN A 38 8.28 -7.81 -6.23
C GLN A 38 7.14 -8.18 -7.18
N GLU A 39 7.30 -7.98 -8.50
CA GLU A 39 6.30 -8.44 -9.48
C GLU A 39 6.09 -9.96 -9.41
N LEU A 40 7.19 -10.71 -9.29
CA LEU A 40 7.14 -12.17 -9.17
C LEU A 40 6.48 -12.63 -7.87
N ALA A 41 6.54 -11.82 -6.81
CA ALA A 41 5.88 -12.08 -5.53
C ALA A 41 4.38 -11.76 -5.54
N GLY A 42 3.84 -11.27 -6.67
CA GLY A 42 2.42 -10.90 -6.81
C GLY A 42 2.19 -9.40 -6.96
N GLY A 43 3.25 -8.59 -6.96
CA GLY A 43 3.16 -7.16 -7.24
C GLY A 43 2.83 -6.85 -8.70
N HIS A 44 2.47 -5.59 -8.97
CA HIS A 44 2.07 -5.15 -10.31
C HIS A 44 2.45 -3.70 -10.63
N THR A 45 3.54 -3.20 -10.03
CA THR A 45 4.12 -1.87 -10.30
C THR A 45 4.62 -1.76 -11.73
N ILE A 46 5.48 -2.68 -12.18
CA ILE A 46 6.06 -2.68 -13.52
C ILE A 46 4.96 -2.84 -14.56
N ALA A 47 4.10 -3.84 -14.37
CA ALA A 47 3.05 -4.15 -15.33
C ALA A 47 2.07 -2.98 -15.57
N ARG A 48 1.79 -2.16 -14.54
CA ARG A 48 0.73 -1.14 -14.60
C ARG A 48 1.22 0.30 -14.61
N HIS A 49 2.46 0.56 -14.20
CA HIS A 49 2.92 1.92 -13.91
C HIS A 49 4.32 2.24 -14.42
N VAL A 50 4.95 1.43 -15.26
CA VAL A 50 6.31 1.73 -15.74
C VAL A 50 6.35 1.91 -17.25
N GLY A 51 6.90 3.04 -17.70
CA GLY A 51 7.21 3.29 -19.12
C GLY A 51 6.00 3.42 -20.04
N LEU A 52 4.81 3.77 -19.51
CA LEU A 52 3.60 3.93 -20.32
C LEU A 52 3.65 5.25 -21.11
N ALA A 53 3.23 5.23 -22.37
CA ALA A 53 3.08 6.43 -23.17
C ALA A 53 1.89 7.29 -22.69
N ASP A 54 1.96 8.60 -22.94
CA ASP A 54 0.90 9.56 -22.60
C ASP A 54 -0.47 9.16 -23.14
N ALA A 55 -0.51 8.70 -24.40
CA ALA A 55 -1.72 8.18 -25.00
C ALA A 55 -2.29 6.96 -24.26
N GLN A 56 -1.45 6.10 -23.69
CA GLN A 56 -1.90 4.96 -22.88
C GLN A 56 -2.50 5.42 -21.54
N LEU A 57 -1.92 6.45 -20.90
CA LEU A 57 -2.48 7.03 -19.67
C LEU A 57 -3.86 7.67 -19.94
N VAL A 58 -3.97 8.46 -21.01
CA VAL A 58 -5.24 9.08 -21.41
C VAL A 58 -6.28 8.02 -21.79
N ASN A 59 -5.88 6.98 -22.53
CA ASN A 59 -6.77 5.86 -22.86
C ASN A 59 -7.26 5.12 -21.62
N ARG A 60 -6.40 4.94 -20.61
CA ARG A 60 -6.80 4.36 -19.33
C ARG A 60 -7.89 5.21 -18.67
N LEU A 61 -7.75 6.54 -18.64
CA LEU A 61 -8.82 7.43 -18.12
C LEU A 61 -10.11 7.38 -18.95
N ASN A 62 -10.05 7.13 -20.25
CA ASN A 62 -11.25 6.97 -21.09
C ASN A 62 -11.97 5.65 -20.81
N ASN A 63 -11.22 4.56 -20.61
CA ASN A 63 -11.77 3.22 -20.44
C ASN A 63 -12.15 2.89 -18.98
N SER A 64 -11.61 3.64 -18.03
CA SER A 64 -11.84 3.46 -16.59
C SER A 64 -12.52 4.71 -16.02
N PRO A 65 -13.86 4.88 -16.19
CA PRO A 65 -14.55 6.13 -15.89
C PRO A 65 -14.53 6.53 -14.40
N ASN A 66 -14.21 5.60 -13.49
CA ASN A 66 -14.26 5.83 -12.05
C ASN A 66 -12.93 6.31 -11.48
N ILE A 67 -11.78 6.02 -12.13
CA ILE A 67 -10.49 6.52 -11.65
C ILE A 67 -10.30 8.02 -11.94
N GLN A 68 -9.61 8.72 -11.03
CA GLN A 68 -9.25 10.13 -11.21
C GLN A 68 -7.99 10.33 -12.05
N ASN A 69 -6.98 9.49 -11.79
CA ASN A 69 -5.65 9.68 -12.34
C ASN A 69 -5.10 8.37 -12.92
N ALA A 70 -4.25 8.48 -13.94
CA ALA A 70 -3.45 7.39 -14.48
C ALA A 70 -2.00 7.85 -14.54
N SER A 71 -1.08 7.08 -13.98
CA SER A 71 0.31 7.52 -13.82
C SER A 71 1.32 6.46 -14.20
N THR A 72 2.53 6.93 -14.50
CA THR A 72 3.64 6.05 -14.85
C THR A 72 4.97 6.66 -14.44
N TYR A 73 5.85 5.82 -13.88
CA TYR A 73 7.28 6.09 -13.81
C TYR A 73 7.87 6.21 -15.21
N THR A 74 8.90 7.04 -15.34
CA THR A 74 9.62 7.26 -16.61
C THR A 74 10.11 5.95 -17.21
N ASP A 75 10.75 5.13 -16.39
CA ASP A 75 11.28 3.81 -16.74
C ASP A 75 11.49 2.98 -15.46
N GLN A 76 11.87 1.71 -15.64
CA GLN A 76 12.03 0.79 -14.53
C GLN A 76 13.17 1.19 -13.60
N GLN A 77 14.27 1.72 -14.13
CA GLN A 77 15.42 2.13 -13.33
C GLN A 77 15.05 3.28 -12.39
N THR A 78 14.31 4.26 -12.91
CA THR A 78 13.78 5.40 -12.17
C THR A 78 12.80 4.94 -11.09
N ALA A 79 11.89 4.01 -11.43
CA ALA A 79 10.95 3.42 -10.48
C ALA A 79 11.69 2.72 -9.33
N GLU A 80 12.60 1.81 -9.64
CA GLU A 80 13.33 1.02 -8.66
C GLU A 80 14.20 1.91 -7.75
N LEU A 81 14.90 2.90 -8.31
CA LEU A 81 15.68 3.86 -7.53
C LEU A 81 14.80 4.69 -6.57
N ALA A 82 13.69 5.25 -7.08
CA ALA A 82 12.81 6.08 -6.26
C ALA A 82 12.18 5.27 -5.12
N ILE A 83 11.63 4.10 -5.43
CA ILE A 83 10.94 3.23 -4.48
C ILE A 83 11.91 2.74 -3.40
N THR A 84 13.07 2.19 -3.79
CA THR A 84 14.04 1.67 -2.81
C THR A 84 14.63 2.79 -1.95
N THR A 85 14.83 4.00 -2.49
CA THR A 85 15.27 5.16 -1.71
C THR A 85 14.22 5.57 -0.67
N GLY A 86 12.95 5.68 -1.07
CA GLY A 86 11.85 6.01 -0.15
C GLY A 86 11.70 4.96 0.96
N LEU A 87 11.65 3.68 0.58
CA LEU A 87 11.52 2.57 1.51
C LEU A 87 12.73 2.42 2.45
N ALA A 88 13.95 2.80 2.00
CA ALA A 88 15.11 2.84 2.89
C ALA A 88 14.91 3.85 4.04
N GLY A 89 14.26 4.97 3.78
CA GLY A 89 13.98 6.01 4.78
C GLY A 89 12.98 5.59 5.86
N VAL A 90 12.02 4.73 5.52
CA VAL A 90 10.98 4.23 6.45
C VAL A 90 11.22 2.79 6.91
N ARG A 91 12.40 2.22 6.61
CA ARG A 91 12.71 0.79 6.79
C ARG A 91 12.35 0.23 8.16
N VAL A 92 12.74 0.93 9.22
CA VAL A 92 12.49 0.49 10.60
C VAL A 92 11.00 0.42 10.89
N ALA A 93 10.24 1.45 10.49
CA ALA A 93 8.80 1.49 10.71
C ALA A 93 8.08 0.37 9.95
N VAL A 94 8.44 0.14 8.69
CA VAL A 94 7.82 -0.92 7.87
C VAL A 94 8.17 -2.32 8.40
N ASN A 95 9.41 -2.58 8.81
CA ASN A 95 9.78 -3.86 9.41
C ASN A 95 9.07 -4.10 10.74
N ASN A 96 8.95 -3.07 11.59
CA ASN A 96 8.22 -3.17 12.85
C ASN A 96 6.73 -3.46 12.64
N TRP A 97 6.12 -2.82 11.64
CA TRP A 97 4.76 -3.11 11.22
C TRP A 97 4.62 -4.56 10.74
N ALA A 98 5.46 -5.00 9.80
CA ALA A 98 5.38 -6.34 9.21
C ALA A 98 5.53 -7.47 10.23
N ASN A 99 6.33 -7.27 11.28
CA ASN A 99 6.48 -8.24 12.39
C ASN A 99 5.19 -8.52 13.17
N ASN A 100 4.19 -7.64 13.09
CA ASN A 100 2.93 -7.75 13.82
C ASN A 100 1.71 -7.80 12.88
N ALA A 101 1.92 -7.60 11.58
CA ALA A 101 0.86 -7.52 10.59
C ALA A 101 0.32 -8.91 10.24
N ASN A 102 -0.99 -8.99 10.01
CA ASN A 102 -1.61 -10.22 9.52
C ASN A 102 -1.28 -10.44 8.03
N HIS A 103 -1.31 -11.69 7.57
CA HIS A 103 -1.12 -11.98 6.14
C HIS A 103 -2.19 -11.27 5.30
N GLY A 104 -1.73 -10.49 4.32
CA GLY A 104 -2.55 -9.67 3.45
C GLY A 104 -2.91 -8.29 4.01
N GLU A 105 -2.49 -7.95 5.23
CA GLU A 105 -2.60 -6.57 5.71
C GLU A 105 -1.72 -5.66 4.85
N ARG A 106 -2.26 -4.49 4.49
CA ARG A 106 -1.60 -3.55 3.58
C ARG A 106 -1.22 -2.27 4.30
N ARG A 107 -0.04 -1.76 3.96
CA ARG A 107 0.48 -0.47 4.41
C ARG A 107 0.68 0.46 3.22
N VAL A 108 0.31 1.73 3.40
CA VAL A 108 0.57 2.80 2.42
C VAL A 108 1.61 3.76 2.95
N ASP A 109 2.57 4.11 2.11
CA ASP A 109 3.51 5.20 2.37
C ASP A 109 3.55 6.12 1.13
N ASN A 110 3.52 7.43 1.37
CA ASN A 110 3.64 8.45 0.32
C ASN A 110 5.01 9.11 0.43
N PHE A 111 5.64 9.37 -0.72
CA PHE A 111 6.99 9.89 -0.79
C PHE A 111 7.09 11.08 -1.74
N VAL A 112 8.11 11.89 -1.50
CA VAL A 112 8.59 12.94 -2.41
C VAL A 112 10.04 12.60 -2.75
N ALA A 113 10.31 12.34 -4.02
CA ALA A 113 11.64 12.09 -4.53
C ALA A 113 12.42 13.40 -4.72
N ALA A 114 13.74 13.29 -4.79
CA ALA A 114 14.61 14.45 -5.06
C ALA A 114 14.53 14.95 -6.51
N ALA A 115 13.90 14.19 -7.42
CA ALA A 115 13.75 14.51 -8.83
C ALA A 115 12.40 13.97 -9.35
N ILE A 116 12.00 14.44 -10.54
CA ILE A 116 10.85 13.90 -11.25
C ILE A 116 11.05 12.40 -11.49
N VAL A 117 10.10 11.59 -11.03
CA VAL A 117 10.13 10.13 -11.17
C VAL A 117 9.25 9.63 -12.32
N GLY A 118 8.31 10.46 -12.76
CA GLY A 118 7.36 10.09 -13.77
C GLY A 118 6.32 11.16 -14.03
N ARG A 119 5.15 10.74 -14.50
CA ARG A 119 4.07 11.63 -14.90
C ARG A 119 2.70 11.06 -14.55
N VAL A 120 1.73 11.97 -14.47
CA VAL A 120 0.35 11.68 -14.08
C VAL A 120 -0.57 12.37 -15.08
N ALA A 121 -1.38 11.58 -15.77
CA ALA A 121 -2.55 12.07 -16.50
C ALA A 121 -3.72 12.18 -15.53
N TYR A 122 -4.47 13.28 -15.62
CA TYR A 122 -5.62 13.56 -14.77
C TYR A 122 -6.82 14.00 -15.60
N ARG A 123 -8.01 13.94 -15.01
CA ARG A 123 -9.24 14.31 -15.71
C ARG A 123 -9.39 15.83 -15.89
N PRO A 124 -10.06 16.28 -16.96
CA PRO A 124 -10.65 15.48 -18.05
C PRO A 124 -9.59 14.80 -18.91
N ALA A 125 -9.88 13.59 -19.43
CA ALA A 125 -8.90 12.80 -20.16
C ALA A 125 -8.42 13.55 -21.42
N SER A 126 -7.16 13.95 -21.44
CA SER A 126 -6.57 14.76 -22.51
C SER A 126 -5.05 14.67 -22.48
N LEU A 127 -4.40 14.69 -23.64
CA LEU A 127 -2.94 14.79 -23.74
C LEU A 127 -2.39 16.10 -23.17
N ASN A 128 -3.24 17.13 -23.01
CA ASN A 128 -2.87 18.39 -22.37
C ASN A 128 -2.97 18.34 -20.84
N ASN A 129 -3.60 17.31 -20.28
CA ASN A 129 -3.81 17.15 -18.84
C ASN A 129 -2.86 16.08 -18.29
N ILE A 130 -1.57 16.31 -18.49
CA ILE A 130 -0.49 15.45 -18.02
C ILE A 130 0.56 16.33 -17.33
N VAL A 131 0.95 15.96 -16.12
CA VAL A 131 1.96 16.67 -15.33
C VAL A 131 3.08 15.72 -14.92
N ASN A 132 4.30 16.24 -14.90
CA ASN A 132 5.42 15.56 -14.26
C ASN A 132 5.21 15.51 -12.75
N SER A 133 5.68 14.43 -12.11
CA SER A 133 5.58 14.26 -10.67
C SER A 133 6.89 13.73 -10.08
N ASP A 134 7.27 14.32 -8.95
CA ASP A 134 8.28 13.83 -8.00
C ASP A 134 7.64 13.05 -6.85
N ARG A 135 6.31 12.93 -6.81
CA ARG A 135 5.56 12.23 -5.76
C ARG A 135 5.17 10.84 -6.19
N PHE A 136 5.22 9.91 -5.27
CA PHE A 136 4.76 8.55 -5.49
C PHE A 136 4.22 7.91 -4.21
N ARG A 137 3.43 6.85 -4.40
CA ARG A 137 2.85 6.03 -3.34
C ARG A 137 3.36 4.62 -3.47
N THR A 138 3.62 3.96 -2.34
CA THR A 138 3.84 2.51 -2.28
C THR A 138 2.71 1.87 -1.48
N VAL A 139 2.32 0.66 -1.89
CA VAL A 139 1.47 -0.24 -1.12
C VAL A 139 2.26 -1.52 -0.87
N ILE A 140 2.57 -1.78 0.40
CA ILE A 140 3.24 -3.01 0.85
C ILE A 140 2.18 -3.96 1.41
N GLU A 141 2.28 -5.24 1.09
CA GLU A 141 1.42 -6.29 1.64
C GLU A 141 2.25 -7.25 2.50
N ALA A 142 1.80 -7.53 3.71
CA ALA A 142 2.50 -8.41 4.66
C ALA A 142 2.25 -9.89 4.38
N ASP A 143 3.25 -10.72 4.60
CA ASP A 143 3.13 -12.19 4.49
C ASP A 143 2.66 -12.87 5.79
N GLY A 144 2.40 -12.10 6.85
CA GLY A 144 1.97 -12.61 8.15
C GLY A 144 3.06 -13.27 9.01
N HIS A 145 4.31 -13.29 8.55
CA HIS A 145 5.44 -13.95 9.21
C HIS A 145 6.65 -13.00 9.39
N GLY A 146 6.41 -11.68 9.33
CA GLY A 146 7.44 -10.64 9.41
C GLY A 146 8.00 -10.19 8.05
N GLY A 147 7.70 -10.93 6.98
CA GLY A 147 8.04 -10.55 5.61
C GLY A 147 6.92 -9.76 4.93
N CYS A 148 7.21 -9.29 3.72
CA CYS A 148 6.28 -8.53 2.90
C CYS A 148 6.74 -8.48 1.44
N PHE A 149 5.89 -7.96 0.57
CA PHE A 149 6.27 -7.56 -0.78
C PHE A 149 5.61 -6.23 -1.18
N LEU A 150 6.18 -5.55 -2.18
CA LEU A 150 5.57 -4.39 -2.82
C LEU A 150 4.44 -4.85 -3.74
N LEU A 151 3.20 -4.67 -3.30
CA LEU A 151 2.02 -4.94 -4.11
C LEU A 151 1.94 -4.01 -5.31
N THR A 152 2.08 -2.70 -5.06
CA THR A 152 2.11 -1.71 -6.15
C THR A 152 2.79 -0.43 -5.73
N SER A 153 3.23 0.34 -6.72
CA SER A 153 3.69 1.70 -6.56
C SER A 153 3.42 2.49 -7.81
N PHE A 154 3.13 3.77 -7.65
CA PHE A 154 2.81 4.65 -8.77
C PHE A 154 3.04 6.11 -8.43
N PRO A 155 3.40 6.95 -9.43
CA PRO A 155 3.43 8.39 -9.22
C PRO A 155 2.04 8.93 -8.87
N THR A 156 1.98 9.91 -7.99
CA THR A 156 0.74 10.57 -7.56
C THR A 156 0.72 12.02 -8.02
N MET A 157 -0.46 12.64 -8.07
CA MET A 157 -0.57 14.03 -8.50
C MET A 157 0.34 14.92 -7.65
N PRO A 158 1.18 15.78 -8.26
CA PRO A 158 1.85 16.84 -7.53
C PRO A 158 0.79 17.77 -6.94
N ALA A 159 1.08 18.37 -5.79
CA ALA A 159 0.19 19.38 -5.22
C ALA A 159 -0.03 20.52 -6.24
N LEU A 160 -1.29 20.89 -6.49
CA LEU A 160 -1.66 21.81 -7.56
C LEU A 160 -1.07 23.21 -7.29
N GLY A 161 -0.05 23.59 -8.08
CA GLY A 161 0.39 24.97 -8.21
C GLY A 161 1.61 25.42 -7.41
N SER A 162 2.45 24.52 -6.86
CA SER A 162 3.67 24.96 -6.15
C SER A 162 4.86 24.00 -6.26
N THR A 163 6.01 24.54 -6.68
CA THR A 163 7.36 23.96 -6.52
C THR A 163 7.92 24.11 -5.09
N LYS A 164 7.06 24.42 -4.10
CA LYS A 164 7.40 24.49 -2.67
C LYS A 164 6.27 23.87 -1.84
N LEU A 165 6.62 22.94 -0.96
CA LEU A 165 5.73 22.41 0.08
C LEU A 165 5.12 23.58 0.87
N THR A 166 3.79 23.75 0.82
CA THR A 166 3.10 24.75 1.65
C THR A 166 2.45 24.10 2.85
N ALA A 167 2.47 24.80 3.99
CA ALA A 167 2.08 24.31 5.31
C ALA A 167 0.57 24.01 5.49
N ASN A 168 -0.24 23.95 4.44
CA ASN A 168 -1.68 23.69 4.51
C ASN A 168 -2.27 22.95 3.28
N GLU A 169 -1.45 22.32 2.44
CA GLU A 169 -1.90 21.35 1.42
C GLU A 169 -2.11 19.98 2.07
N VAL A 170 -3.10 19.93 2.97
CA VAL A 170 -3.53 18.79 3.81
C VAL A 170 -2.62 17.56 3.68
N GLU A 171 -1.45 17.64 4.32
CA GLU A 171 -0.94 16.47 5.02
C GLU A 171 -2.10 16.03 5.90
N MET A 172 -2.75 14.93 5.54
CA MET A 172 -3.13 14.00 6.59
C MET A 172 -1.95 13.98 7.55
N THR A 173 -2.18 14.31 8.82
CA THR A 173 -1.13 14.09 9.80
C THR A 173 -0.66 12.65 9.60
N ALA A 174 0.65 12.41 9.66
CA ALA A 174 1.19 11.04 9.57
C ALA A 174 0.38 10.09 10.47
N GLU A 175 -0.09 10.61 11.61
CA GLU A 175 -1.03 10.01 12.54
C GLU A 175 -2.40 9.59 11.96
N ALA A 176 -3.05 10.38 11.10
CA ALA A 176 -4.33 9.98 10.47
C ALA A 176 -4.14 8.85 9.46
N THR A 177 -3.02 8.87 8.71
CA THR A 177 -2.65 7.75 7.82
C THR A 177 -2.28 6.52 8.63
N GLU A 178 -1.63 6.69 9.77
CA GLU A 178 -1.30 5.61 10.69
C GLU A 178 -2.56 5.02 11.35
N LYS A 179 -3.49 5.86 11.82
CA LYS A 179 -4.77 5.45 12.44
C LYS A 179 -5.64 4.62 11.50
N TYR A 180 -5.65 4.97 10.21
CA TYR A 180 -6.45 4.30 9.18
C TYR A 180 -5.59 3.56 8.15
N ALA A 181 -4.41 3.09 8.54
CA ALA A 181 -3.42 2.54 7.62
C ALA A 181 -3.92 1.31 6.85
N ALA A 182 -4.62 0.41 7.52
CA ALA A 182 -5.17 -0.79 6.89
C ALA A 182 -6.28 -0.44 5.91
N LEU A 183 -7.17 0.49 6.27
CA LEU A 183 -8.20 1.01 5.37
C LEU A 183 -7.57 1.68 4.14
N ALA A 184 -6.60 2.57 4.34
CA ALA A 184 -5.89 3.24 3.25
C ALA A 184 -5.17 2.23 2.34
N GLY A 185 -4.50 1.23 2.93
CA GLY A 185 -3.80 0.15 2.23
C GLY A 185 -4.73 -0.73 1.42
N TYR A 186 -5.87 -1.09 2.00
CA TYR A 186 -6.92 -1.80 1.29
C TYR A 186 -7.43 -0.96 0.12
N LEU A 187 -7.80 0.30 0.34
CA LEU A 187 -8.34 1.14 -0.73
C LEU A 187 -7.33 1.38 -1.86
N ALA A 188 -6.07 1.67 -1.52
CA ALA A 188 -5.01 1.89 -2.50
C ALA A 188 -4.64 0.60 -3.26
N GLY A 189 -4.47 -0.52 -2.56
CA GLY A 189 -4.12 -1.79 -3.21
C GLY A 189 -5.26 -2.39 -4.01
N GLN A 190 -6.50 -2.22 -3.53
CA GLN A 190 -7.66 -2.90 -4.11
C GLN A 190 -8.28 -2.11 -5.26
N PHE A 191 -8.32 -0.78 -5.14
CA PHE A 191 -9.15 0.04 -6.00
C PHE A 191 -8.42 1.08 -6.82
N ALA A 192 -7.19 1.46 -6.47
CA ALA A 192 -6.46 2.46 -7.24
C ALA A 192 -6.26 2.06 -8.72
N ASP A 193 -6.31 0.74 -8.98
CA ASP A 193 -6.19 0.12 -10.29
C ASP A 193 -7.34 -0.86 -10.65
N SER A 194 -8.42 -0.97 -9.86
CA SER A 194 -9.45 -2.01 -10.07
C SER A 194 -10.16 -1.91 -11.43
N ASP A 195 -10.29 -0.71 -11.97
CA ASP A 195 -10.92 -0.51 -13.28
C ASP A 195 -10.08 -1.08 -14.44
N VAL A 196 -8.80 -1.44 -14.22
CA VAL A 196 -7.97 -2.13 -15.23
C VAL A 196 -8.51 -3.54 -15.53
N ALA A 197 -9.29 -4.12 -14.60
CA ALA A 197 -9.95 -5.41 -14.79
C ALA A 197 -11.41 -5.28 -15.28
N GLY A 198 -11.97 -4.06 -15.39
CA GLY A 198 -13.39 -3.84 -15.69
C GLY A 198 -14.34 -4.40 -14.62
N ALA A 199 -13.82 -4.69 -13.42
CA ALA A 199 -14.59 -5.28 -12.33
C ALA A 199 -15.49 -4.22 -11.69
N ALA A 200 -16.73 -4.58 -11.40
CA ALA A 200 -17.61 -3.76 -10.57
C ALA A 200 -17.05 -3.62 -9.15
N ASP A 201 -17.43 -2.56 -8.45
CA ASP A 201 -16.88 -2.22 -7.14
C ASP A 201 -17.11 -3.32 -6.09
N ASP A 202 -18.22 -4.04 -6.17
CA ASP A 202 -18.48 -5.19 -5.31
C ASP A 202 -17.50 -6.32 -5.61
N VAL A 203 -17.30 -6.67 -6.88
CA VAL A 203 -16.35 -7.70 -7.29
C VAL A 203 -14.95 -7.33 -6.83
N ALA A 204 -14.54 -6.07 -7.00
CA ALA A 204 -13.27 -5.56 -6.51
C ALA A 204 -13.19 -5.62 -4.98
N ALA A 205 -14.25 -5.30 -4.24
CA ALA A 205 -14.26 -5.40 -2.78
C ALA A 205 -14.01 -6.83 -2.27
N LYS A 206 -14.42 -7.83 -3.06
CA LYS A 206 -14.36 -9.26 -2.70
C LYS A 206 -13.15 -9.99 -3.29
N SER A 207 -12.35 -9.36 -4.16
CA SER A 207 -11.38 -10.10 -4.98
C SER A 207 -10.15 -10.61 -4.23
N ALA A 208 -9.90 -10.11 -3.00
CA ALA A 208 -8.73 -10.47 -2.21
C ALA A 208 -9.00 -11.56 -1.15
N LEU A 209 -10.26 -12.01 -1.01
CA LEU A 209 -10.70 -12.89 0.08
C LEU A 209 -9.94 -14.23 0.16
N SER A 210 -9.49 -14.78 -0.97
CA SER A 210 -8.70 -16.03 -0.98
C SER A 210 -7.22 -15.84 -0.66
N HIS A 211 -6.73 -14.61 -0.67
CA HIS A 211 -5.31 -14.26 -0.55
C HIS A 211 -5.01 -13.44 0.71
N VAL A 212 -6.03 -12.98 1.42
CA VAL A 212 -5.89 -12.12 2.61
C VAL A 212 -6.63 -12.78 3.77
N THR A 213 -6.07 -12.69 4.96
CA THR A 213 -6.68 -13.29 6.16
C THR A 213 -7.97 -12.58 6.56
N ILE A 214 -8.87 -13.32 7.21
CA ILE A 214 -10.10 -12.75 7.79
C ILE A 214 -9.76 -11.60 8.74
N ASP A 215 -8.74 -11.76 9.61
CA ASP A 215 -8.32 -10.74 10.58
C ASP A 215 -7.86 -9.44 9.91
N ALA A 216 -7.11 -9.53 8.80
CA ALA A 216 -6.73 -8.36 8.02
C ALA A 216 -7.96 -7.63 7.45
N HIS A 217 -8.96 -8.36 6.94
CA HIS A 217 -10.22 -7.76 6.49
C HIS A 217 -11.05 -7.18 7.62
N GLN A 218 -11.09 -7.82 8.79
CA GLN A 218 -11.77 -7.29 9.98
C GLN A 218 -11.14 -5.97 10.45
N LEU A 219 -9.81 -5.84 10.37
CA LEU A 219 -9.12 -4.59 10.68
C LEU A 219 -9.53 -3.47 9.71
N VAL A 220 -9.64 -3.78 8.41
CA VAL A 220 -10.14 -2.83 7.40
C VAL A 220 -11.57 -2.39 7.73
N LEU A 221 -12.45 -3.33 8.06
CA LEU A 221 -13.84 -3.05 8.43
C LEU A 221 -13.92 -2.15 9.67
N ALA A 222 -13.17 -2.49 10.71
CA ALA A 222 -13.11 -1.71 11.95
C ALA A 222 -12.63 -0.27 11.71
N GLN A 223 -11.54 -0.11 10.94
CA GLN A 223 -11.03 1.22 10.59
C GLN A 223 -11.99 1.99 9.69
N GLY A 224 -12.65 1.32 8.73
CA GLY A 224 -13.68 1.91 7.87
C GLY A 224 -14.87 2.46 8.64
N THR A 225 -15.42 1.67 9.57
CA THR A 225 -16.51 2.10 10.45
C THR A 225 -16.08 3.26 11.34
N ALA A 226 -14.89 3.18 11.94
CA ALA A 226 -14.34 4.25 12.77
C ALA A 226 -14.07 5.54 11.98
N PHE A 227 -13.65 5.44 10.72
CA PHE A 227 -13.48 6.59 9.83
C PHE A 227 -14.81 7.28 9.56
N LEU A 228 -15.84 6.53 9.15
CA LEU A 228 -17.18 7.08 8.85
C LEU A 228 -17.87 7.69 10.09
N ALA A 229 -17.58 7.17 11.28
CA ALA A 229 -18.10 7.70 12.54
C ALA A 229 -17.35 8.94 13.05
N ASP A 230 -16.15 9.23 12.55
CA ASP A 230 -15.35 10.36 13.03
C ASP A 230 -15.93 11.68 12.49
N PRO A 231 -16.38 12.61 13.36
CA PRO A 231 -16.93 13.90 12.93
C PRO A 231 -15.88 14.84 12.35
N LYS A 232 -14.59 14.57 12.52
CA LYS A 232 -13.47 15.36 11.99
C LYS A 232 -12.83 14.76 10.74
N ARG A 233 -13.37 13.66 10.22
CA ARG A 233 -12.83 13.00 9.02
C ARG A 233 -12.77 13.96 7.83
N ASP A 234 -11.78 13.75 6.96
CA ASP A 234 -11.74 14.38 5.64
C ASP A 234 -12.22 13.38 4.57
N PRO A 235 -13.41 13.57 3.98
CA PRO A 235 -13.95 12.66 2.96
C PRO A 235 -13.08 12.56 1.70
N LYS A 236 -12.21 13.55 1.44
CA LYS A 236 -11.32 13.54 0.26
C LYS A 236 -10.32 12.39 0.31
N LEU A 237 -10.04 11.85 1.49
CA LEU A 237 -9.13 10.73 1.67
C LEU A 237 -9.64 9.45 1.02
N ILE A 238 -10.97 9.26 0.99
CA ILE A 238 -11.59 8.15 0.29
C ILE A 238 -11.24 8.21 -1.20
N ALA A 239 -11.39 9.39 -1.81
CA ALA A 239 -11.07 9.63 -3.21
C ALA A 239 -9.59 9.44 -3.51
N ASP A 240 -8.72 9.97 -2.64
CA ASP A 240 -7.27 9.88 -2.78
C ASP A 240 -6.75 8.44 -2.61
N TRP A 241 -7.17 7.73 -1.58
CA TRP A 241 -6.73 6.35 -1.35
C TRP A 241 -7.21 5.41 -2.45
N ALA A 242 -8.49 5.50 -2.84
CA ALA A 242 -9.04 4.63 -3.87
C ALA A 242 -8.74 5.09 -5.30
N ASN A 243 -8.06 6.23 -5.50
CA ASN A 243 -7.91 6.91 -6.79
C ASN A 243 -9.26 7.08 -7.52
N ARG A 244 -10.35 7.34 -6.77
CA ARG A 244 -11.73 7.35 -7.31
C ARG A 244 -12.33 8.73 -7.39
N ARG A 245 -13.06 8.98 -8.47
CA ARG A 245 -13.82 10.21 -8.68
C ARG A 245 -15.17 10.11 -7.99
N PHE A 246 -15.50 11.13 -7.22
CA PHE A 246 -16.82 11.32 -6.64
C PHE A 246 -17.30 12.72 -6.96
N ASP A 247 -18.59 12.86 -7.27
CA ASP A 247 -19.20 14.16 -7.54
C ASP A 247 -19.34 15.00 -6.27
N THR A 248 -19.49 14.33 -5.12
CA THR A 248 -19.64 14.97 -3.80
C THR A 248 -18.93 14.18 -2.70
N ALA A 249 -18.62 14.86 -1.60
CA ALA A 249 -18.10 14.23 -0.39
C ALA A 249 -19.04 13.14 0.14
N ASP A 250 -20.34 13.43 0.24
CA ASP A 250 -21.34 12.44 0.64
C ASP A 250 -21.38 11.23 -0.31
N GLY A 251 -21.11 11.44 -1.60
CA GLY A 251 -20.97 10.37 -2.58
C GLY A 251 -19.82 9.43 -2.26
N ALA A 252 -18.65 9.99 -1.90
CA ALA A 252 -17.49 9.21 -1.47
C ALA A 252 -17.77 8.39 -0.20
N GLU A 253 -18.46 8.99 0.78
CA GLU A 253 -18.79 8.32 2.03
C GLU A 253 -19.83 7.20 1.86
N ARG A 254 -20.88 7.44 1.06
CA ARG A 254 -21.85 6.39 0.71
C ARG A 254 -21.19 5.25 -0.04
N TRP A 255 -20.26 5.57 -0.94
CA TRP A 255 -19.48 4.57 -1.66
C TRP A 255 -18.61 3.73 -0.71
N LEU A 256 -17.91 4.37 0.24
CA LEU A 256 -17.12 3.64 1.23
C LEU A 256 -18.02 2.73 2.08
N ALA A 257 -19.15 3.24 2.56
CA ALA A 257 -20.11 2.44 3.33
C ALA A 257 -20.60 1.21 2.55
N TYR A 258 -20.87 1.37 1.25
CA TYR A 258 -21.23 0.27 0.36
C TYR A 258 -20.10 -0.78 0.24
N VAL A 259 -18.87 -0.34 0.00
CA VAL A 259 -17.71 -1.26 -0.09
C VAL A 259 -17.49 -2.03 1.21
N LEU A 260 -17.60 -1.36 2.36
CA LEU A 260 -17.46 -2.01 3.67
C LEU A 260 -18.57 -3.04 3.89
N ASN A 261 -19.80 -2.76 3.45
CA ASN A 261 -20.90 -3.71 3.51
C ASN A 261 -20.65 -4.95 2.62
N GLU A 262 -20.19 -4.75 1.38
CA GLU A 262 -19.85 -5.87 0.48
C GLU A 262 -18.71 -6.73 1.04
N LEU A 263 -17.66 -6.10 1.58
CA LEU A 263 -16.56 -6.81 2.21
C LEU A 263 -17.02 -7.56 3.46
N GLY A 264 -17.80 -6.91 4.34
CA GLY A 264 -18.31 -7.51 5.57
C GLY A 264 -19.17 -8.74 5.32
N ALA A 265 -20.13 -8.64 4.41
CA ALA A 265 -20.99 -9.76 4.04
C ALA A 265 -20.22 -10.94 3.43
N ALA A 266 -19.08 -10.69 2.79
CA ALA A 266 -18.24 -11.74 2.24
C ALA A 266 -17.33 -12.38 3.30
N VAL A 267 -16.80 -11.58 4.23
CA VAL A 267 -16.00 -12.08 5.37
C VAL A 267 -16.86 -12.96 6.29
N GLU A 268 -18.11 -12.58 6.56
CA GLU A 268 -19.04 -13.40 7.35
C GLU A 268 -19.24 -14.79 6.73
N LYS A 269 -19.43 -14.88 5.42
CA LYS A 269 -19.58 -16.15 4.70
C LYS A 269 -18.34 -17.04 4.73
N MET A 270 -17.15 -16.48 4.90
CA MET A 270 -15.92 -17.27 5.04
C MET A 270 -15.76 -17.87 6.44
N ALA A 271 -16.47 -17.32 7.43
CA ALA A 271 -16.42 -17.76 8.82
C ALA A 271 -17.48 -18.82 9.16
N GLU A 272 -18.46 -19.04 8.27
CA GLU A 272 -19.46 -20.13 8.32
C GLU A 272 -18.89 -21.46 7.80
#